data_AF-A0A964KA83-F1
#
_entry.id   AF-A0A964KA83-F1
#
_cell.length_a   1.000
_cell.length_b   1.000
_cell.length_c   1.000
_cell.angle_alpha   90.00
_cell.angle_beta   90.00
_cell.angle_gamma   90.00
#
_symmetry.space_group_name_H-M   'P 1'
#
loop_
_entity.id
_entity.type
_entity.pdbx_description
1 polymer ?
#
loop_
_entity_poly.entity_id
_entity_poly.type
_entity_poly.pdbx_seq_one_letter_code
_entity_poly.pdbx_strand_id
1 'polypeptide(L)'
;MTSQTSRKEPRARRPEPIPTFSTPEEEASFWDTHDVADYWDEFQPAKVRFAKNLSQGITIRLDPETLDLLRKTAHERGIGPTTLVRMWILEHLRVELRLAGATAFNCSQPQPVRVLPGPRSKYASILMVS
;
A
#
# COMPACT_ATOMS: atom_id res chain seq x y z
N MET A 1 -13.66 21.66 61.51
CA MET A 1 -13.50 22.27 60.16
C MET A 1 -12.44 21.43 59.47
N THR A 2 -12.71 20.54 58.53
CA THR A 2 -13.45 20.76 57.28
C THR A 2 -14.23 19.51 56.86
N SER A 3 -15.33 19.79 56.17
CA SER A 3 -16.42 18.90 55.81
C SER A 3 -16.00 17.77 54.87
N GLN A 4 -16.51 16.56 55.11
CA GLN A 4 -16.52 15.49 54.12
C GLN A 4 -17.45 15.89 52.98
N THR A 5 -16.88 16.31 51.85
CA THR A 5 -17.62 16.52 50.61
C THR A 5 -18.05 15.16 50.07
N SER A 6 -19.31 14.81 50.29
CA SER A 6 -19.98 13.66 49.65
C SER A 6 -19.99 13.85 48.14
N ARG A 7 -19.00 13.30 47.43
CA ARG A 7 -19.00 13.18 45.96
C ARG A 7 -20.10 12.18 45.58
N LYS A 8 -21.28 12.68 45.20
CA LYS A 8 -22.33 11.85 44.59
C LYS A 8 -21.77 11.28 43.28
N GLU A 9 -21.59 9.97 43.21
CA GLU A 9 -21.35 9.27 41.94
C GLU A 9 -22.58 9.46 41.03
N PRO A 10 -22.40 9.79 39.74
CA PRO A 10 -23.52 9.90 38.82
C PRO A 10 -24.12 8.51 38.61
N ARG A 11 -25.43 8.42 38.80
CA ARG A 11 -26.22 7.20 38.50
C ARG A 11 -26.00 6.86 37.03
N ALA A 12 -25.49 5.66 36.74
CA ALA A 12 -25.35 5.15 35.38
C ALA A 12 -26.72 5.21 34.68
N ARG A 13 -26.89 6.17 33.77
CA ARG A 13 -28.04 6.21 32.87
C ARG A 13 -27.72 5.25 31.75
N ARG A 14 -28.62 4.30 31.49
CA ARG A 14 -28.49 3.47 30.29
C ARG A 14 -28.81 4.37 29.10
N PRO A 15 -27.94 4.45 28.09
CA PRO A 15 -28.22 5.21 26.88
C PRO A 15 -29.49 4.65 26.21
N GLU A 16 -30.27 5.54 25.60
CA GLU A 16 -31.44 5.14 24.81
C GLU A 16 -30.95 4.44 23.53
N PRO A 17 -31.59 3.35 23.08
CA PRO A 17 -31.13 2.59 21.93
C PRO A 17 -31.09 3.45 20.66
N ILE A 18 -30.12 3.21 19.78
CA ILE A 18 -29.97 3.98 18.53
C ILE A 18 -31.21 3.78 17.64
N PRO A 19 -31.96 4.84 17.28
CA PRO A 19 -33.13 4.73 16.42
C PRO A 19 -32.74 4.55 14.95
N THR A 20 -33.67 4.03 14.13
CA THR A 20 -33.51 4.01 12.67
C THR A 20 -33.76 5.42 12.11
N PHE A 21 -32.71 6.14 11.74
CA PHE A 21 -32.83 7.48 11.16
C PHE A 21 -33.43 7.42 9.75
N SER A 22 -34.41 8.31 9.48
CA SER A 22 -35.01 8.41 8.14
C SER A 22 -34.30 9.43 7.27
N THR A 23 -33.60 10.40 7.87
CA THR A 23 -32.85 11.46 7.18
C THR A 23 -31.48 11.69 7.83
N PRO A 24 -30.47 12.13 7.05
CA PRO A 24 -29.14 12.40 7.59
C PRO A 24 -29.10 13.58 8.57
N GLU A 25 -30.02 14.54 8.49
CA GLU A 25 -30.12 15.68 9.41
C GLU A 25 -30.57 15.26 10.82
N GLU A 26 -31.43 14.24 10.90
CA GLU A 26 -31.90 13.66 12.16
C GLU A 26 -30.76 12.89 12.86
N GLU A 27 -29.99 12.13 12.07
CA GLU A 27 -28.80 11.42 12.55
C GLU A 27 -27.75 12.40 13.10
N ALA A 28 -27.47 13.49 12.40
CA ALA A 28 -26.53 14.52 12.87
C ALA A 28 -26.98 15.14 14.20
N SER A 29 -28.26 15.51 14.31
CA SER A 29 -28.83 16.11 15.52
C SER A 29 -28.79 15.15 16.72
N PHE A 30 -28.95 13.85 16.47
CA PHE A 30 -28.83 12.81 17.49
C PHE A 30 -27.38 12.72 18.01
N TRP A 31 -26.40 12.67 17.11
CA TRP A 31 -24.97 12.62 17.47
C TRP A 31 -24.43 13.91 18.08
N ASP A 32 -25.03 15.06 17.79
CA ASP A 32 -24.70 16.33 18.46
C ASP A 32 -25.14 16.35 19.94
N THR A 33 -26.16 15.55 20.29
CA THR A 33 -26.73 15.52 21.65
C THR A 33 -26.23 14.34 22.48
N HIS A 34 -25.73 13.27 21.85
CA HIS A 34 -25.34 12.02 22.49
C HIS A 34 -23.83 11.76 22.41
N ASP A 35 -23.22 11.28 23.48
CA ASP A 35 -21.80 10.90 23.49
C ASP A 35 -21.61 9.55 22.78
N VAL A 36 -20.73 9.52 21.78
CA VAL A 36 -20.36 8.32 21.02
C VAL A 36 -19.81 7.21 21.94
N ALA A 37 -19.21 7.58 23.08
CA ALA A 37 -18.66 6.62 24.04
C ALA A 37 -19.74 5.72 24.67
N ASP A 38 -20.98 6.21 24.79
CA ASP A 38 -22.09 5.46 25.38
C ASP A 38 -22.62 4.35 24.45
N TYR A 39 -22.28 4.41 23.15
CA TYR A 39 -22.76 3.49 22.11
C TYR A 39 -21.69 2.54 21.59
N TRP A 40 -20.52 2.49 22.24
CA TRP A 40 -19.35 1.74 21.78
C TRP A 40 -19.63 0.24 21.54
N ASP A 41 -20.49 -0.36 22.37
CA ASP A 41 -20.86 -1.78 22.31
C ASP A 41 -21.86 -2.12 21.18
N GLU A 42 -22.54 -1.11 20.61
CA GLU A 42 -23.52 -1.27 19.53
C GLU A 42 -22.88 -1.18 18.13
N PHE A 43 -21.68 -0.60 18.02
CA PHE A 43 -20.97 -0.48 16.76
C PHE A 43 -20.41 -1.83 16.29
N GLN A 44 -20.68 -2.17 15.03
CA GLN A 44 -20.02 -3.28 14.36
C GLN A 44 -18.70 -2.81 13.74
N PRO A 45 -17.59 -3.54 13.90
CA PRO A 45 -16.34 -3.20 13.26
C PRO A 45 -16.52 -3.22 11.73
N ALA A 46 -16.41 -2.05 11.12
CA ALA A 46 -16.44 -1.95 9.67
C ALA A 46 -15.25 -2.75 9.10
N LYS A 47 -15.53 -3.72 8.23
CA LYS A 47 -14.49 -4.43 7.47
C LYS A 47 -13.93 -3.48 6.40
N VAL A 48 -13.03 -2.60 6.82
CA VAL A 48 -12.27 -1.74 5.91
C VAL A 48 -11.33 -2.64 5.10
N ARG A 49 -11.64 -2.84 3.82
CA ARG A 49 -10.73 -3.48 2.88
C ARG A 49 -9.65 -2.45 2.50
N PHE A 50 -8.57 -2.41 3.27
CA PHE A 50 -7.35 -1.73 2.80
C PHE A 50 -6.88 -2.44 1.52
N ALA A 51 -6.80 -1.71 0.40
CA ALA A 51 -6.26 -2.25 -0.84
C ALA A 51 -4.83 -2.75 -0.57
N LYS A 52 -4.63 -4.07 -0.63
CA LYS A 52 -3.32 -4.70 -0.43
C LYS A 52 -2.33 -4.10 -1.44
N ASN A 53 -1.31 -3.42 -0.91
CA ASN A 53 -0.05 -3.07 -1.58
C ASN A 53 -0.20 -2.64 -3.05
N LEU A 54 -0.62 -1.39 -3.27
CA LEU A 54 -0.82 -0.79 -4.60
C LEU A 54 0.46 -0.67 -5.45
N SER A 55 1.65 -1.03 -4.93
CA SER A 55 2.91 -0.94 -5.67
C SER A 55 3.92 -1.99 -5.24
N GLN A 56 4.56 -2.64 -6.22
CA GLN A 56 5.76 -3.46 -6.02
C GLN A 56 7.01 -2.60 -6.21
N GLY A 57 7.97 -2.71 -5.29
CA GLY A 57 9.25 -2.02 -5.36
C GLY A 57 10.33 -2.91 -5.96
N ILE A 58 11.21 -2.33 -6.78
CA ILE A 58 12.45 -2.97 -7.24
C ILE A 58 13.64 -2.28 -6.58
N THR A 59 14.65 -3.06 -6.19
CA THR A 59 15.93 -2.52 -5.71
C THR A 59 16.90 -2.44 -6.88
N ILE A 60 17.29 -1.23 -7.27
CA ILE A 60 18.26 -0.98 -8.34
C ILE A 60 19.57 -0.56 -7.70
N ARG A 61 20.68 -1.20 -8.08
CA ARG A 61 22.02 -0.80 -7.66
C ARG A 61 22.55 0.20 -8.67
N LEU A 62 22.98 1.36 -8.19
CA LEU A 62 23.58 2.42 -8.99
C LEU A 62 25.01 2.64 -8.49
N ASP A 63 25.89 3.07 -9.40
CA ASP A 63 27.22 3.55 -9.05
C ASP A 63 27.12 4.81 -8.15
N PRO A 64 28.03 5.00 -7.17
CA PRO A 64 28.04 6.18 -6.30
C PRO A 64 27.96 7.51 -7.05
N GLU A 65 28.71 7.69 -8.14
CA GLU A 65 28.71 8.96 -8.88
C GLU A 65 27.34 9.25 -9.51
N THR A 66 26.70 8.22 -10.05
CA THR A 66 25.36 8.31 -10.64
C THR A 66 24.32 8.65 -9.58
N LEU A 67 24.45 8.07 -8.38
CA LEU A 67 23.53 8.30 -7.28
C LEU A 67 23.64 9.73 -6.73
N ASP A 68 24.85 10.28 -6.67
CA ASP A 68 25.07 11.67 -6.26
C ASP A 68 24.57 12.68 -7.30
N LEU A 69 24.79 12.41 -8.59
CA LEU A 69 24.21 13.22 -9.67
C LEU A 69 22.67 13.22 -9.60
N LEU A 70 22.07 12.05 -9.36
CA LEU A 70 20.62 11.92 -9.21
C LEU A 70 20.11 12.74 -8.02
N ARG A 71 20.78 12.68 -6.86
CA ARG A 71 20.42 13.47 -5.68
C ARG A 71 20.48 14.96 -5.95
N LYS A 72 21.55 15.43 -6.60
CA LYS A 72 21.71 16.84 -6.96
C LYS A 72 20.60 17.31 -7.90
N THR A 73 20.33 16.53 -8.95
CA THR A 73 19.27 16.84 -9.93
C THR A 73 17.89 16.86 -9.27
N ALA A 74 17.62 15.94 -8.36
CA ALA A 74 16.35 15.88 -7.64
C ALA A 74 16.19 17.09 -6.70
N HIS A 75 17.26 17.47 -6.00
CA HIS A 75 17.29 18.63 -5.11
C HIS A 75 17.05 19.95 -5.86
N GLU A 76 17.70 20.15 -7.00
CA GLU A 76 17.49 21.32 -7.87
C GLU A 76 16.03 21.45 -8.34
N ARG A 77 15.34 20.32 -8.49
CA ARG A 77 13.92 20.24 -8.88
C ARG A 77 12.96 20.25 -7.69
N GLY A 78 13.45 20.28 -6.45
CA GLY A 78 12.65 20.25 -5.23
C GLY A 78 11.90 18.92 -5.00
N ILE A 79 12.36 17.82 -5.60
CA ILE A 79 11.72 16.50 -5.49
C ILE A 79 12.68 15.45 -4.92
N GLY A 80 12.13 14.38 -4.35
CA GLY A 80 12.93 13.27 -3.83
C GLY A 80 13.61 12.46 -4.96
N PRO A 81 14.82 11.91 -4.73
CA PRO A 81 15.54 11.10 -5.72
C PRO A 81 14.72 9.91 -6.25
N THR A 82 14.01 9.21 -5.35
CA THR A 82 13.13 8.09 -5.72
C THR A 82 11.96 8.53 -6.61
N THR A 83 11.38 9.70 -6.33
CA THR A 83 10.30 10.27 -7.14
C THR A 83 10.79 10.64 -8.53
N LEU A 84 11.97 11.27 -8.62
CA LEU A 84 12.59 11.61 -9.91
C LEU A 84 12.83 10.36 -10.76
N VAL A 85 13.45 9.32 -10.18
CA VAL A 85 13.68 8.04 -10.88
C VAL A 85 12.36 7.41 -11.33
N ARG A 86 11.35 7.40 -10.47
CA ARG A 86 10.03 6.86 -10.82
C ARG A 86 9.44 7.59 -12.03
N MET A 87 9.52 8.92 -12.07
CA MET A 87 9.04 9.72 -13.19
C MET A 87 9.78 9.39 -14.48
N TRP A 88 11.11 9.34 -14.45
CA TRP A 88 11.92 9.01 -15.62
C TRP A 88 11.66 7.61 -16.16
N ILE A 89 11.52 6.61 -15.28
CA ILE A 89 11.19 5.24 -15.70
C ILE A 89 9.82 5.22 -16.41
N LEU A 90 8.81 5.89 -15.84
CA LEU A 90 7.48 5.95 -16.44
C LEU A 90 7.47 6.69 -17.78
N GLU A 91 8.23 7.78 -17.89
CA GLU A 91 8.39 8.52 -19.13
C GLU A 91 9.04 7.66 -20.22
N HIS A 92 10.15 6.99 -19.89
CA HIS A 92 10.88 6.16 -20.84
C HIS A 92 10.05 4.97 -21.31
N LEU A 93 9.33 4.29 -20.39
CA LEU A 93 8.42 3.21 -20.76
C LEU A 93 7.27 3.66 -21.66
N ARG A 94 6.74 4.88 -21.46
CA ARG A 94 5.71 5.44 -22.35
C ARG A 94 6.25 5.70 -23.75
N VAL A 95 7.49 6.21 -23.85
CA VAL A 95 8.16 6.40 -25.13
C VAL A 95 8.39 5.07 -25.81
N GLU A 96 8.93 4.08 -25.09
CA GLU A 96 9.20 2.74 -25.64
C GLU A 96 7.91 2.07 -26.13
N LEU A 97 6.81 2.16 -25.39
CA LEU A 97 5.51 1.63 -25.82
C LEU A 97 4.95 2.36 -27.06
N ARG A 98 5.17 3.68 -27.16
CA ARG A 98 4.76 4.46 -28.34
C ARG A 98 5.59 4.05 -29.57
N LEU A 99 6.89 3.84 -29.39
CA LEU A 99 7.79 3.39 -30.44
C LEU A 99 7.49 1.94 -30.85
N ALA A 100 7.26 1.04 -29.89
CA ALA A 100 6.85 -0.34 -30.11
C ALA A 100 5.50 -0.43 -30.82
N GLY A 101 4.56 0.48 -30.53
CA GLY A 101 3.30 0.62 -31.25
C GLY A 101 3.47 1.09 -32.71
N ALA A 102 4.57 1.79 -33.01
CA ALA A 102 4.93 2.20 -34.38
C ALA A 102 5.77 1.13 -35.11
N THR A 103 6.46 0.24 -34.40
CA THR A 103 7.31 -0.83 -34.99
C THR A 103 6.67 -2.22 -34.95
N ALA A 104 5.45 -2.37 -34.43
CA ALA A 104 4.74 -3.66 -34.35
C ALA A 104 4.43 -4.33 -35.71
N PHE A 105 4.83 -3.73 -36.85
CA PHE A 105 4.76 -4.39 -38.16
C PHE A 105 6.10 -4.84 -38.74
N ASN A 106 7.25 -4.53 -38.14
CA ASN A 106 8.52 -5.00 -38.70
C ASN A 106 9.66 -5.07 -37.69
N CYS A 107 9.77 -6.18 -36.96
CA CYS A 107 11.06 -6.85 -36.88
C CYS A 107 10.90 -8.31 -36.43
N SER A 108 11.53 -9.17 -37.22
CA SER A 108 11.63 -10.63 -37.10
C SER A 108 11.82 -11.15 -35.68
N GLN A 109 10.86 -11.98 -35.25
CA GLN A 109 11.00 -13.22 -34.49
C GLN A 109 12.28 -13.36 -33.63
N PRO A 110 12.19 -13.36 -32.28
CA PRO A 110 13.33 -13.75 -31.47
C PRO A 110 13.65 -15.23 -31.73
N GLN A 111 14.88 -15.50 -32.17
CA GLN A 111 15.35 -16.88 -32.32
C GLN A 111 15.34 -17.56 -30.94
N PRO A 112 14.89 -18.83 -30.83
CA PRO A 112 14.82 -19.52 -29.56
C PRO A 112 16.24 -19.67 -28.98
N VAL A 113 16.45 -19.10 -27.79
CA VAL A 113 17.67 -19.28 -27.01
C VAL A 113 17.85 -20.77 -26.72
N ARG A 114 18.90 -21.36 -27.30
CA ARG A 114 19.32 -22.74 -27.04
C ARG A 114 19.85 -22.81 -25.61
N VAL A 115 19.07 -23.38 -24.69
CA VAL A 115 19.54 -23.68 -23.34
C VAL A 115 20.62 -24.77 -23.45
N LEU A 116 21.86 -24.43 -23.11
CA LEU A 116 22.94 -25.41 -23.00
C LEU A 116 22.64 -26.35 -21.82
N PRO A 117 22.64 -27.68 -22.00
CA PRO A 117 22.49 -28.58 -20.87
C PRO A 117 23.69 -28.39 -19.93
N GLY A 118 23.41 -28.03 -18.68
CA GLY A 118 24.42 -27.91 -17.63
C GLY A 118 25.15 -29.23 -17.37
N PRO A 119 26.35 -29.18 -16.75
CA PRO A 119 27.18 -30.35 -16.55
C PRO A 119 26.45 -31.42 -15.74
N ARG A 120 26.42 -32.66 -16.25
CA ARG A 120 25.88 -33.83 -15.53
C ARG A 120 26.65 -34.00 -14.22
N SER A 121 26.01 -33.63 -13.11
CA SER A 121 26.50 -33.93 -11.77
C SER A 121 26.63 -35.44 -11.60
N LYS A 122 27.80 -35.90 -11.17
CA LYS A 122 28.16 -37.31 -11.03
C LYS A 122 27.73 -37.92 -9.69
N TYR A 123 26.93 -37.18 -8.91
CA TYR A 123 26.52 -37.56 -7.56
C TYR A 123 25.07 -38.04 -7.46
N ALA A 124 24.56 -38.70 -8.51
CA ALA A 124 23.41 -39.60 -8.38
C ALA A 124 23.94 -40.97 -7.94
N SER A 125 24.29 -41.08 -6.67
CA SER A 125 24.62 -42.35 -6.03
C SER A 125 23.50 -42.68 -5.04
N ILE A 126 23.16 -43.97 -4.98
CA ILE A 126 22.60 -44.68 -3.81
C ILE A 126 21.06 -44.61 -3.64
N LEU A 127 20.36 -45.63 -4.16
CA LEU A 127 19.45 -46.55 -3.43
C LEU A 127 18.53 -47.30 -4.39
N MET A 128 18.87 -48.56 -4.69
CA MET A 128 17.97 -49.73 -4.69
C MET A 128 18.73 -50.92 -5.26
N VAL A 129 19.46 -51.61 -4.39
CA VAL A 129 19.73 -53.04 -4.53
C VAL A 129 19.42 -53.64 -3.16
N SER A 130 18.26 -54.29 -3.08
CA SER A 130 17.88 -55.45 -2.26
C SER A 130 16.36 -55.57 -2.26
#